data_AF-A0A955DF20-F1
#
_entry.id   AF-A0A955DF20-F1
#
_cell.length_a   1.000
_cell.length_b   1.000
_cell.length_c   1.000
_cell.angle_alpha   90.00
_cell.angle_beta   90.00
_cell.angle_gamma   90.00
#
_symmetry.space_group_name_H-M   'P 1'
#
loop_
_entity.id
_entity.type
_entity.pdbx_description
1 polymer ?
#
loop_
_entity_poly.entity_id
_entity_poly.type
_entity_poly.pdbx_seq_one_letter_code
_entity_poly.pdbx_strand_id
1 'polypeptide(L)'
;MFVRCFALAAVSIGAAAPSLSAGDCVPEWDPAFGLPGASPGVVFDYATQDFGNGPELFTSGSFTSIGGIAANRIARWNGTSWSALGTGLSSNEGYAIAGYGGDLYAAGYFNLAGDVAGTAKLARWDGRAWHSIGAQLELFSNQLWDLTTWDDGSGEALYIAGNYQDIGGVTGANYIAKWDGTSFSALGAPISGAGVPLIIFKVFVW
;
A
#
# COMPACT_ATOMS: atom_id res chain seq x y z
N MET A 1 -8.65 10.14 8.89
CA MET A 1 -8.96 11.41 9.58
C MET A 1 -8.03 11.47 10.78
N PHE A 2 -6.99 12.30 10.74
CA PHE A 2 -6.04 12.42 11.86
C PHE A 2 -6.19 13.80 12.50
N VAL A 3 -6.34 13.81 13.81
CA VAL A 3 -6.59 15.00 14.63
C VAL A 3 -5.25 15.49 15.17
N ARG A 4 -4.84 16.72 14.83
CA ARG A 4 -3.77 17.42 15.57
C ARG A 4 -4.41 18.21 16.71
N CYS A 5 -3.91 18.04 17.92
CA CYS A 5 -4.27 18.92 19.04
C CYS A 5 -3.17 20.00 19.15
N PHE A 6 -3.50 21.27 18.93
CA PHE A 6 -2.60 22.39 19.14
C PHE A 6 -2.78 22.94 20.56
N ALA A 7 -1.71 22.98 21.35
CA ALA A 7 -1.65 23.85 22.52
C ALA A 7 -1.17 25.24 22.06
N LEU A 8 -2.03 26.26 22.10
CA LEU A 8 -1.56 27.64 21.99
C LEU A 8 -0.84 28.01 23.28
N ALA A 9 0.49 27.94 23.29
CA ALA A 9 1.28 28.45 24.39
C ALA A 9 1.38 29.99 24.27
N ALA A 10 0.51 30.71 24.98
CA ALA A 10 0.83 32.08 25.34
C ALA A 10 1.96 32.02 26.40
N VAL A 11 3.19 32.28 25.99
CA VAL A 11 4.32 32.41 26.92
C VAL A 11 4.08 33.64 27.78
N SER A 12 3.53 33.44 28.97
CA SER A 12 3.68 34.37 30.08
C SER A 12 4.66 33.76 31.07
N ILE A 13 5.66 34.55 31.46
CA ILE A 13 6.73 34.12 32.35
C ILE A 13 6.11 33.90 33.73
N GLY A 14 5.84 32.64 34.11
CA GLY A 14 5.54 32.27 35.51
C GLY A 14 4.45 31.23 35.78
N ALA A 15 3.75 30.65 34.80
CA ALA A 15 2.70 29.64 35.07
C ALA A 15 3.06 28.24 34.53
N ALA A 16 2.68 27.20 35.28
CA ALA A 16 2.84 25.79 34.90
C ALA A 16 2.12 25.48 33.58
N ALA A 17 2.67 24.57 32.77
CA ALA A 17 2.11 24.17 31.48
C ALA A 17 0.65 23.68 31.65
N PRO A 18 -0.31 24.18 30.85
CA PRO A 18 -1.69 23.73 30.95
C PRO A 18 -1.81 22.27 30.49
N SER A 19 -2.54 21.46 31.24
CA SER A 19 -2.98 20.13 30.79
C SER A 19 -4.04 20.29 29.72
N LEU A 20 -3.79 19.74 28.52
CA LEU A 20 -4.77 19.70 27.43
C LEU A 20 -6.01 18.92 27.87
N SER A 21 -7.20 19.50 27.67
CA SER A 21 -8.47 18.80 27.88
C SER A 21 -8.99 18.29 26.53
N ALA A 22 -9.80 17.23 26.54
CA ALA A 22 -10.34 16.59 25.34
C ALA A 22 -11.22 17.51 24.45
N GLY A 23 -11.50 18.75 24.89
CA GLY A 23 -12.28 19.74 24.15
C GLY A 23 -11.48 20.63 23.19
N ASP A 24 -10.14 20.59 23.21
CA ASP A 24 -9.28 21.50 22.44
C ASP A 24 -8.93 20.99 21.03
N CYS A 25 -9.47 19.85 20.61
CA CYS A 25 -9.19 19.26 19.31
C CYS A 25 -10.36 19.52 18.36
N VAL A 26 -10.24 20.56 17.53
CA VAL A 26 -11.22 20.85 16.47
C VAL A 26 -10.88 20.00 15.25
N PRO A 27 -11.82 19.23 14.68
CA PRO A 27 -11.59 18.54 13.42
C PRO A 27 -11.55 19.57 12.29
N GLU A 28 -10.35 20.07 11.99
CA GLU A 28 -10.12 20.96 10.86
C GLU A 28 -9.29 20.29 9.76
N TRP A 29 -9.52 20.75 8.54
CA TRP A 29 -8.75 20.32 7.38
C TRP A 29 -7.39 21.02 7.41
N ASP A 30 -6.29 20.26 7.45
CA ASP A 30 -4.94 20.86 7.47
C ASP A 30 -4.60 21.41 6.07
N PRO A 31 -4.40 22.74 5.91
CA PRO A 31 -4.07 23.34 4.63
C PRO A 31 -2.67 22.98 4.13
N ALA A 32 -1.83 22.26 4.90
CA ALA A 32 -0.61 21.63 4.41
C ALA A 32 -0.86 20.57 3.32
N PHE A 33 -2.10 20.12 3.15
CA PHE A 33 -2.54 19.33 1.98
C PHE A 33 -2.85 20.18 0.74
N GLY A 34 -2.70 21.51 0.81
CA GLY A 34 -2.79 22.42 -0.32
C GLY A 34 -1.44 22.63 -0.98
N LEU A 35 -1.08 21.79 -1.98
CA LEU A 35 -0.27 22.04 -3.20
C LEU A 35 0.16 20.68 -3.84
N PRO A 36 0.43 20.64 -5.17
CA PRO A 36 -0.24 19.79 -6.15
C PRO A 36 -0.26 18.30 -5.80
N GLY A 37 -1.45 17.71 -5.89
CA GLY A 37 -1.66 16.28 -5.71
C GLY A 37 -0.94 15.41 -6.73
N ALA A 38 -1.14 14.11 -6.61
CA ALA A 38 -0.67 13.11 -7.57
C ALA A 38 -1.03 13.55 -9.02
N SER A 39 -0.03 13.70 -9.89
CA SER A 39 -0.20 14.32 -11.22
C SER A 39 0.90 13.95 -12.21
N PRO A 40 0.61 13.87 -13.52
CA PRO A 40 -0.70 13.45 -14.03
C PRO A 40 -1.07 12.09 -13.42
N GLY A 41 -2.36 11.78 -13.32
CA GLY A 41 -2.84 10.51 -12.78
C GLY A 41 -3.52 10.65 -11.42
N VAL A 42 -3.79 9.51 -10.79
CA VAL A 42 -4.52 9.45 -9.53
C VAL A 42 -3.84 8.49 -8.56
N VAL A 43 -4.17 8.64 -7.27
CA VAL A 43 -3.88 7.62 -6.24
C VAL A 43 -4.99 6.57 -6.30
N PHE A 44 -4.61 5.30 -6.37
CA PHE A 44 -5.56 4.17 -6.29
C PHE A 44 -5.66 3.64 -4.87
N ASP A 45 -4.54 3.60 -4.16
CA ASP A 45 -4.50 3.01 -2.83
C ASP A 45 -3.49 3.70 -1.90
N TYR A 46 -3.69 3.48 -0.60
CA TYR A 46 -2.79 3.93 0.45
C TYR A 46 -2.66 2.84 1.53
N ALA A 47 -1.48 2.76 2.13
CA ALA A 47 -1.20 1.86 3.25
C ALA A 47 -0.28 2.53 4.25
N THR A 48 -0.31 2.10 5.50
CA THR A 48 0.69 2.48 6.50
C THR A 48 1.64 1.32 6.75
N GLN A 49 2.94 1.59 6.86
CA GLN A 49 3.93 0.60 7.24
C GLN A 49 4.97 1.24 8.17
N ASP A 50 5.38 0.51 9.21
CA ASP A 50 6.48 0.89 10.09
C ASP A 50 7.70 0.01 9.80
N PHE A 51 8.83 0.65 9.51
CA PHE A 51 10.12 0.00 9.27
C PHE A 51 11.11 0.19 10.44
N GLY A 52 10.59 0.48 11.63
CA GLY A 52 11.35 0.69 12.88
C GLY A 52 11.62 2.16 13.22
N ASN A 53 11.06 3.11 12.47
CA ASN A 53 11.21 4.56 12.72
C ASN A 53 9.86 5.27 12.94
N GLY A 54 8.79 4.49 13.16
CA GLY A 54 7.43 4.98 13.26
C GLY A 54 6.64 4.71 11.97
N PRO A 55 5.30 4.79 12.05
CA PRO A 55 4.43 4.50 10.92
C PRO A 55 4.54 5.60 9.85
N GLU A 56 4.63 5.18 8.60
CA GLU A 56 4.70 6.07 7.45
C GLU A 56 3.58 5.75 6.47
N LEU A 57 3.11 6.78 5.75
CA LEU A 57 2.04 6.62 4.77
C LEU A 57 2.64 6.36 3.40
N PHE A 58 2.16 5.33 2.73
CA PHE A 58 2.51 5.00 1.36
C PHE A 58 1.29 5.17 0.48
N THR A 59 1.50 5.55 -0.77
CA THR A 59 0.45 5.66 -1.78
C THR A 59 0.90 4.99 -3.07
N SER A 60 -0.04 4.35 -3.77
CA SER A 60 0.18 3.83 -5.12
C SER A 60 -0.87 4.38 -6.08
N GLY A 61 -0.58 4.35 -7.38
CA GLY A 61 -1.50 4.91 -8.36
C GLY A 61 -1.04 4.82 -9.81
N SER A 62 -1.58 5.72 -10.62
CA SER A 62 -1.13 5.99 -12.01
C SER A 62 -0.23 7.21 -12.12
N PHE A 63 0.10 7.85 -10.99
CA PHE A 63 0.80 9.12 -10.97
C PHE A 63 2.27 9.05 -11.35
N THR A 64 2.83 10.14 -11.87
CA THR A 64 4.29 10.27 -12.12
C THR A 64 4.97 11.38 -11.30
N SER A 65 4.18 12.19 -10.61
CA SER A 65 4.65 13.13 -9.59
C SER A 65 3.64 13.23 -8.44
N ILE A 66 4.12 13.59 -7.25
CA ILE A 66 3.27 13.85 -6.08
C ILE A 66 3.97 14.87 -5.18
N GLY A 67 3.23 15.87 -4.69
CA GLY A 67 3.79 16.88 -3.80
C GLY A 67 4.98 17.65 -4.40
N GLY A 68 4.99 17.83 -5.73
CA GLY A 68 6.05 18.54 -6.45
C GLY A 68 7.33 17.73 -6.73
N ILE A 69 7.41 16.45 -6.32
CA ILE A 69 8.54 15.56 -6.64
C ILE A 69 8.16 14.54 -7.71
N ALA A 70 9.14 14.08 -8.49
CA ALA A 70 8.97 12.93 -9.37
C ALA A 70 8.86 11.66 -8.53
N ALA A 71 7.78 10.90 -8.74
CA ALA A 71 7.54 9.63 -8.08
C ALA A 71 6.66 8.77 -8.99
N ASN A 72 7.22 7.66 -9.48
CA ASN A 72 6.53 6.81 -10.45
C ASN A 72 5.60 5.82 -9.74
N ARG A 73 4.31 6.17 -9.66
CA ARG A 73 3.18 5.31 -9.26
C ARG A 73 3.23 4.77 -7.83
N ILE A 74 4.25 5.14 -7.07
CA ILE A 74 4.39 4.81 -5.66
C ILE A 74 5.23 5.88 -4.95
N ALA A 75 4.80 6.28 -3.75
CA ALA A 75 5.47 7.29 -2.94
C ALA A 75 5.24 7.05 -1.45
N ARG A 76 6.11 7.65 -0.63
CA ARG A 76 6.10 7.58 0.84
C ARG A 76 6.05 8.99 1.42
N TRP A 77 5.20 9.17 2.42
CA TRP A 77 5.07 10.35 3.25
C TRP A 77 5.50 10.04 4.69
N ASN A 78 6.52 10.75 5.16
CA ASN A 78 7.08 10.58 6.51
C ASN A 78 6.45 11.50 7.57
N GLY A 79 5.30 12.10 7.28
CA GLY A 79 4.66 13.08 8.15
C GLY A 79 4.97 14.55 7.79
N THR A 80 6.03 14.80 7.02
CA THR A 80 6.43 16.17 6.62
C THR A 80 6.77 16.33 5.13
N SER A 81 7.17 15.26 4.45
CA SER A 81 7.63 15.31 3.07
C SER A 81 7.34 14.01 2.30
N TRP A 82 7.09 14.14 1.00
CA TRP A 82 7.00 13.01 0.08
C TRP A 82 8.39 12.56 -0.39
N SER A 83 8.55 11.27 -0.62
CA SER A 83 9.74 10.65 -1.19
C SER A 83 9.36 9.51 -2.14
N ALA A 84 10.10 9.33 -3.23
CA ALA A 84 9.94 8.19 -4.12
C ALA A 84 10.57 6.92 -3.53
N LEU A 85 10.03 5.74 -3.88
CA LEU A 85 10.62 4.45 -3.52
C LEU A 85 11.51 3.95 -4.67
N GLY A 86 12.79 4.27 -4.62
CA GLY A 86 13.72 3.99 -5.71
C GLY A 86 13.27 4.66 -7.01
N THR A 87 13.30 3.92 -8.13
CA THR A 87 12.78 4.40 -9.43
C THR A 87 11.26 4.25 -9.57
N GLY A 88 10.58 3.65 -8.57
CA GLY A 88 9.14 3.44 -8.52
C GLY A 88 8.67 2.21 -9.30
N LEU A 89 7.41 2.22 -9.75
CA LEU A 89 6.82 1.15 -10.56
C LEU A 89 6.84 1.57 -12.04
N SER A 90 7.32 0.67 -12.91
CA SER A 90 7.43 0.92 -14.35
C SER A 90 6.11 0.67 -15.10
N SER A 91 6.08 1.10 -16.37
CA SER A 91 4.98 0.97 -17.33
C SER A 91 3.66 1.66 -16.95
N ASN A 92 2.84 1.09 -16.08
CA ASN A 92 1.41 1.41 -16.05
C ASN A 92 0.89 1.89 -14.69
N GLU A 93 0.50 1.00 -13.78
CA GLU A 93 -0.33 1.37 -12.63
C GLU A 93 -0.03 0.48 -11.42
N GLY A 94 0.11 1.09 -10.24
CA GLY A 94 0.13 0.38 -8.95
C GLY A 94 -1.25 0.43 -8.32
N TYR A 95 -2.02 -0.65 -8.46
CA TYR A 95 -3.43 -0.69 -8.06
C TYR A 95 -3.62 -0.80 -6.56
N ALA A 96 -2.79 -1.57 -5.86
CA ALA A 96 -2.93 -1.83 -4.44
C ALA A 96 -1.59 -1.90 -3.73
N ILE A 97 -1.60 -1.52 -2.45
CA ILE A 97 -0.47 -1.66 -1.54
C ILE A 97 -0.93 -2.12 -0.17
N ALA A 98 -0.14 -2.96 0.49
CA ALA A 98 -0.43 -3.42 1.85
C ALA A 98 0.85 -3.59 2.66
N GLY A 99 0.79 -3.24 3.94
CA GLY A 99 1.82 -3.60 4.90
C GLY A 99 1.60 -5.03 5.39
N TYR A 100 2.62 -5.89 5.37
CA TYR A 100 2.55 -7.27 5.84
C TYR A 100 3.93 -7.77 6.29
N GLY A 101 4.02 -8.42 7.45
CA GLY A 101 5.26 -9.08 7.90
C GLY A 101 6.47 -8.16 8.09
N GLY A 102 6.25 -6.84 8.26
CA GLY A 102 7.32 -5.84 8.38
C GLY A 102 7.70 -5.15 7.07
N ASP A 103 7.01 -5.45 5.97
CA ASP A 103 7.31 -4.94 4.63
C ASP A 103 6.09 -4.35 3.95
N LEU A 104 6.34 -3.58 2.89
CA LEU A 104 5.28 -3.07 2.03
C LEU A 104 5.21 -3.91 0.75
N TYR A 105 4.04 -4.42 0.42
CA TYR A 105 3.77 -5.11 -0.83
C TYR A 105 3.05 -4.18 -1.80
N ALA A 106 3.40 -4.26 -3.08
CA ALA A 106 2.78 -3.49 -4.15
C ALA A 106 2.29 -4.42 -5.25
N ALA A 107 1.04 -4.22 -5.65
CA ALA A 107 0.35 -4.98 -6.68
C ALA A 107 -0.17 -4.05 -7.79
N GLY A 108 -0.17 -4.52 -9.04
CA GLY A 108 -0.73 -3.75 -10.13
C GLY A 108 -0.42 -4.27 -11.52
N TYR A 109 -0.41 -3.37 -12.49
CA TYR A 109 -0.10 -3.64 -13.89
C TYR A 109 1.27 -3.10 -14.33
N PHE A 110 2.28 -3.19 -13.47
CA PHE A 110 3.65 -2.75 -13.76
C PHE A 110 4.56 -3.89 -14.26
N ASN A 111 5.69 -3.56 -14.90
CA ASN A 111 6.64 -4.55 -15.43
C ASN A 111 7.80 -4.85 -14.48
N LEU A 112 8.22 -3.86 -13.69
CA LEU A 112 9.30 -3.92 -12.72
C LEU A 112 9.04 -2.86 -11.63
N ALA A 113 9.41 -3.20 -10.39
CA ALA A 113 9.56 -2.26 -9.28
C ALA A 113 11.05 -2.00 -9.04
N GLY A 114 11.44 -0.73 -9.00
CA GLY A 114 12.83 -0.33 -8.73
C GLY A 114 13.86 -0.85 -9.74
N ASP A 115 13.44 -1.16 -10.97
CA ASP A 115 14.27 -1.81 -12.00
C ASP A 115 14.84 -3.18 -11.58
N VAL A 116 14.23 -3.84 -10.58
CA VAL A 116 14.66 -5.15 -10.08
C VAL A 116 13.97 -6.27 -10.84
N ALA A 117 14.75 -7.19 -11.43
CA ALA A 117 14.21 -8.33 -12.18
C ALA A 117 13.29 -9.23 -11.32
N GLY A 118 12.24 -9.77 -11.93
CA GLY A 118 11.30 -10.68 -11.26
C GLY A 118 10.29 -10.00 -10.32
N THR A 119 10.19 -8.67 -10.34
CA THR A 119 9.24 -7.89 -9.53
C THR A 119 7.96 -7.53 -10.28
N ALA A 120 7.72 -8.07 -11.48
CA ALA A 120 6.55 -7.71 -12.28
C ALA A 120 5.24 -7.99 -11.54
N LYS A 121 4.30 -7.04 -11.59
CA LYS A 121 2.93 -7.11 -11.02
C LYS A 121 2.83 -7.23 -9.51
N LEU A 122 3.77 -7.87 -8.84
CA LEU A 122 3.83 -8.05 -7.39
C LEU A 122 5.27 -7.92 -6.90
N ALA A 123 5.50 -7.00 -5.98
CA ALA A 123 6.83 -6.74 -5.42
C ALA A 123 6.74 -6.43 -3.92
N ARG A 124 7.82 -6.71 -3.21
CA ARG A 124 7.98 -6.39 -1.78
C ARG A 124 9.05 -5.31 -1.60
N TRP A 125 8.80 -4.34 -0.75
CA TRP A 125 9.73 -3.30 -0.32
C TRP A 125 10.09 -3.51 1.15
N ASP A 126 11.37 -3.74 1.42
CA ASP A 126 11.90 -4.04 2.77
C ASP A 126 12.25 -2.79 3.61
N GLY A 127 11.81 -1.62 3.14
CA GLY A 127 12.19 -0.33 3.72
C GLY A 127 13.37 0.33 3.01
N ARG A 128 14.10 -0.40 2.16
CA ARG A 128 15.32 0.07 1.48
C ARG A 128 15.39 -0.29 0.00
N ALA A 129 14.89 -1.46 -0.38
CA ALA A 129 14.98 -2.02 -1.72
C ALA A 129 13.74 -2.82 -2.11
N TRP A 130 13.50 -2.89 -3.41
CA TRP A 130 12.48 -3.76 -4.00
C TRP A 130 13.02 -5.17 -4.16
N HIS A 131 12.19 -6.16 -3.86
CA HIS A 131 12.50 -7.58 -3.95
C HIS A 131 11.39 -8.32 -4.70
N SER A 132 11.81 -9.31 -5.49
CA SER A 132 10.89 -10.33 -5.99
C SER A 132 10.45 -11.22 -4.83
N ILE A 133 9.20 -11.67 -4.87
CA ILE A 133 8.67 -12.65 -3.90
C ILE A 133 8.48 -14.04 -4.51
N GLY A 134 9.09 -14.30 -5.67
CA GLY A 134 9.01 -15.61 -6.32
C GLY A 134 7.64 -15.96 -6.93
N ALA A 135 6.74 -14.99 -7.04
CA ALA A 135 5.46 -15.15 -7.72
C ALA A 135 5.68 -15.35 -9.21
N GLN A 136 5.82 -16.60 -9.65
CA GLN A 136 5.68 -16.92 -11.07
C GLN A 136 4.21 -16.76 -11.43
N LEU A 137 3.90 -15.69 -12.15
CA LEU A 137 2.62 -15.47 -12.80
C LEU A 137 2.77 -16.03 -14.22
N GLU A 138 2.18 -17.18 -14.46
CA GLU A 138 2.33 -17.98 -15.69
C GLU A 138 1.79 -17.26 -16.95
N LEU A 139 1.17 -16.08 -16.82
CA LEU A 139 0.61 -15.33 -17.95
C LEU A 139 0.88 -13.82 -17.83
N PHE A 140 1.37 -13.25 -18.93
CA PHE A 140 1.85 -11.86 -19.04
C PHE A 140 0.76 -10.77 -19.00
N SER A 141 -0.53 -11.13 -19.10
CA SER A 141 -1.65 -10.17 -19.18
C SER A 141 -2.31 -9.86 -17.84
N ASN A 142 -1.89 -10.54 -16.78
CA ASN A 142 -2.64 -10.62 -15.55
C ASN A 142 -2.37 -9.42 -14.64
N GLN A 143 -3.44 -8.81 -14.14
CA GLN A 143 -3.41 -7.64 -13.28
C GLN A 143 -3.77 -8.06 -11.85
N LEU A 144 -3.01 -7.59 -10.87
CA LEU A 144 -3.35 -7.75 -9.47
C LEU A 144 -4.03 -6.48 -8.99
N TRP A 145 -5.28 -6.59 -8.55
CA TRP A 145 -6.15 -5.45 -8.29
C TRP A 145 -6.18 -5.05 -6.82
N ASP A 146 -6.05 -6.01 -5.91
CA ASP A 146 -6.23 -5.76 -4.48
C ASP A 146 -5.24 -6.56 -3.63
N LEU A 147 -4.86 -5.94 -2.51
CA LEU A 147 -4.02 -6.51 -1.48
C LEU A 147 -4.68 -6.24 -0.13
N THR A 148 -4.93 -7.27 0.66
CA THR A 148 -5.47 -7.09 2.00
C THR A 148 -4.83 -8.05 2.98
N THR A 149 -4.55 -7.58 4.19
CA THR A 149 -4.11 -8.43 5.29
C THR A 149 -5.31 -8.91 6.08
N TRP A 150 -5.32 -10.21 6.38
CA TRP A 150 -6.36 -10.81 7.18
C TRP A 150 -5.81 -11.99 7.97
N ASP A 151 -6.30 -12.19 9.19
CA ASP A 151 -6.05 -13.40 9.98
C ASP A 151 -7.31 -14.27 9.93
N ASP A 152 -7.23 -15.40 9.22
CA ASP A 152 -8.31 -16.38 9.12
C ASP A 152 -8.35 -17.39 10.28
N GLY A 153 -7.55 -17.14 11.33
CA GLY A 153 -7.37 -18.03 12.47
C GLY A 153 -6.13 -18.93 12.35
N SER A 154 -5.39 -18.87 11.24
CA SER A 154 -4.10 -19.56 11.08
C SER A 154 -2.89 -18.62 11.15
N GLY A 155 -3.11 -17.35 11.50
CA GLY A 155 -2.12 -16.30 11.52
C GLY A 155 -2.40 -15.26 10.43
N GLU A 156 -1.87 -14.05 10.64
CA GLU A 156 -1.94 -12.97 9.66
C GLU A 156 -1.34 -13.43 8.33
N ALA A 157 -2.04 -13.14 7.24
CA ALA A 157 -1.59 -13.42 5.89
C ALA A 157 -1.98 -12.30 4.93
N LEU A 158 -1.28 -12.23 3.80
CA LEU A 158 -1.59 -11.32 2.71
C LEU A 158 -2.46 -12.02 1.67
N TYR A 159 -3.61 -11.46 1.37
CA TYR A 159 -4.55 -11.94 0.37
C TYR A 159 -4.40 -11.09 -0.88
N ILE A 160 -4.21 -11.75 -2.01
CA ILE A 160 -3.90 -11.13 -3.28
C ILE A 160 -5.00 -11.47 -4.26
N ALA A 161 -5.74 -10.46 -4.70
CA ALA A 161 -6.82 -10.63 -5.67
C ALA A 161 -6.48 -9.99 -7.02
N GLY A 162 -6.94 -10.61 -8.10
CA GLY A 162 -6.68 -10.11 -9.45
C GLY A 162 -7.23 -11.02 -10.53
N ASN A 163 -6.87 -10.69 -11.76
CA ASN A 163 -7.15 -11.53 -12.92
C ASN A 163 -5.93 -12.38 -13.21
N TYR A 164 -5.79 -13.53 -12.54
CA TYR A 164 -4.73 -14.49 -12.81
C TYR A 164 -5.20 -15.95 -12.71
N GLN A 165 -4.49 -16.81 -13.43
CA GLN A 165 -4.61 -18.25 -13.33
C GLN A 165 -3.30 -18.78 -12.75
N ASP A 166 -3.40 -19.43 -11.60
CA ASP A 166 -2.30 -19.89 -10.76
C ASP A 166 -1.29 -18.77 -10.38
N ILE A 167 -0.83 -18.80 -9.13
CA ILE A 167 0.21 -17.88 -8.66
C ILE A 167 1.25 -18.64 -7.86
N GLY A 168 2.52 -18.37 -8.13
CA GLY A 168 3.62 -19.02 -7.43
C GLY A 168 3.67 -20.55 -7.62
N GLY A 169 3.20 -21.04 -8.77
CA GLY A 169 3.15 -22.47 -9.08
C GLY A 169 2.08 -23.27 -8.33
N VAL A 170 1.14 -22.61 -7.65
CA VAL A 170 0.06 -23.26 -6.90
C VAL A 170 -1.14 -23.48 -7.81
N THR A 171 -1.34 -24.73 -8.24
CA THR A 171 -2.51 -25.11 -9.06
C THR A 171 -3.81 -24.86 -8.32
N GLY A 172 -4.72 -24.12 -8.96
CA GLY A 172 -6.04 -23.79 -8.42
C GLY A 172 -6.09 -22.50 -7.61
N ALA A 173 -4.95 -21.84 -7.38
CA ALA A 173 -4.89 -20.50 -6.81
C ALA A 173 -5.26 -19.46 -7.89
N ASN A 174 -6.51 -19.51 -8.34
CA ASN A 174 -7.03 -18.65 -9.40
C ASN A 174 -7.72 -17.44 -8.79
N TYR A 175 -7.41 -16.27 -9.32
CA TYR A 175 -8.02 -14.97 -9.01
C TYR A 175 -7.83 -14.45 -7.58
N ILE A 176 -7.71 -15.34 -6.60
CA ILE A 176 -7.43 -15.03 -5.21
C ILE A 176 -6.54 -16.11 -4.60
N ALA A 177 -5.52 -15.67 -3.87
CA ALA A 177 -4.55 -16.52 -3.21
C ALA A 177 -4.12 -15.89 -1.88
N LYS A 178 -3.72 -16.75 -0.96
CA LYS A 178 -3.17 -16.38 0.34
C LYS A 178 -1.64 -16.53 0.30
N TRP A 179 -0.93 -15.52 0.79
CA TRP A 179 0.51 -15.50 0.96
C TRP A 179 0.85 -15.44 2.45
N ASP A 180 1.57 -16.45 2.95
CA ASP A 180 1.96 -16.56 4.37
C ASP A 180 3.31 -15.88 4.70
N GLY A 181 3.94 -15.22 3.73
CA GLY A 181 5.29 -14.67 3.87
C GLY A 181 6.37 -15.54 3.25
N THR A 182 6.07 -16.79 2.94
CA THR A 182 6.99 -17.77 2.37
C THR A 182 6.39 -18.50 1.15
N SER A 183 5.09 -18.79 1.17
CA SER A 183 4.42 -19.60 0.16
C SER A 183 3.01 -19.10 -0.15
N PHE A 184 2.57 -19.37 -1.37
CA PHE A 184 1.20 -19.17 -1.80
C PHE A 184 0.34 -20.39 -1.46
N SER A 185 -0.95 -20.15 -1.20
CA SER A 185 -1.96 -21.19 -1.07
C SER A 185 -3.28 -20.74 -1.70
N ALA A 186 -4.01 -21.72 -2.26
CA ALA A 186 -5.37 -21.51 -2.75
C ALA A 186 -6.35 -21.45 -1.56
N LEU A 187 -7.43 -20.67 -1.71
CA LEU A 187 -8.47 -20.52 -0.69
C LEU A 187 -9.59 -21.57 -0.78
N GLY A 188 -9.50 -22.51 -1.73
CA GLY A 188 -10.50 -23.53 -1.96
C GLY A 188 -10.32 -24.22 -3.32
N ALA A 189 -11.35 -24.96 -3.76
CA ALA A 189 -11.36 -25.55 -5.10
C ALA A 189 -11.25 -24.44 -6.17
N PRO A 190 -10.61 -24.71 -7.33
CA PRO A 190 -10.46 -23.72 -8.39
C PRO A 190 -11.82 -23.15 -8.79
N ILE A 191 -11.95 -21.82 -8.80
CA ILE A 191 -13.16 -21.17 -9.32
C ILE A 191 -13.13 -21.35 -10.85
N SER A 192 -13.74 -22.41 -11.36
CA SER A 192 -13.79 -22.70 -12.80
C SER A 192 -14.93 -21.90 -13.44
N GLY A 193 -14.61 -20.75 -14.01
CA GLY A 193 -15.55 -19.93 -14.79
C GLY A 193 -14.91 -18.62 -15.20
N ALA A 194 -15.21 -18.14 -16.41
CA ALA A 194 -14.73 -16.85 -16.93
C ALA A 194 -15.38 -15.63 -16.25
N GLY A 195 -15.61 -15.71 -14.94
CA GLY A 195 -16.11 -14.63 -14.12
C GLY A 195 -14.96 -14.02 -13.36
N VAL A 196 -14.56 -12.81 -13.72
CA VAL A 196 -13.67 -11.99 -12.88
C VAL A 196 -14.35 -11.81 -11.52
N PRO A 197 -13.78 -12.31 -10.41
CA PRO A 197 -14.28 -11.89 -9.11
C PRO A 197 -14.03 -10.39 -9.01
N LEU A 198 -15.12 -9.60 -9.05
CA LEU A 198 -15.11 -8.20 -8.69
C LEU A 198 -15.07 -8.14 -7.16
N ILE A 199 -13.92 -8.51 -6.60
CA ILE A 199 -13.72 -8.46 -5.16
C ILE A 199 -13.10 -7.11 -4.85
N ILE A 200 -13.90 -6.24 -4.23
CA ILE A 200 -13.45 -5.06 -3.51
C ILE A 200 -13.37 -5.47 -2.04
N PHE A 201 -12.20 -5.82 -1.51
CA PHE A 201 -12.02 -5.94 -0.06
C PHE A 201 -11.63 -4.58 0.50
N LYS A 202 -12.60 -3.66 0.60
CA LYS A 202 -12.54 -2.58 1.61
C LYS A 202 -13.83 -2.57 2.42
N VAL A 203 -14.07 -3.66 3.15
CA VAL A 203 -14.98 -3.59 4.30
C VAL A 203 -14.13 -3.06 5.46
N PHE A 204 -14.16 -1.75 5.68
CA PHE A 204 -13.79 -1.19 6.97
C PHE A 204 -14.88 -1.61 7.96
N VAL A 205 -14.64 -2.67 8.73
CA VAL A 205 -15.42 -2.88 9.95
C VAL A 205 -14.77 -2.00 11.02
N TRP A 206 -15.47 -0.93 11.39
CA TRP A 206 -15.15 -0.14 12.58
C TRP A 206 -15.59 -0.89 13.84
#